data_AF-A0A7Y0DAN2-F1
#
_entry.id   AF-A0A7Y0DAN2-F1
#
_cell.length_a   1.000
_cell.length_b   1.000
_cell.length_c   1.000
_cell.angle_alpha   90.00
_cell.angle_beta   90.00
_cell.angle_gamma   90.00
#
_symmetry.space_group_name_H-M   'P 1'
#
loop_
_entity.id
_entity.type
_entity.pdbx_description
1 polymer ?
#
loop_
_entity_poly.entity_id
_entity_poly.type
_entity_poly.pdbx_seq_one_letter_code
_entity_poly.pdbx_strand_id
1 'polypeptide(L)'
;LATARSAIDDAKAQLGSLDTTARATAQDAVDQAKAALDQAKAALDAASADGAGPAADQLSAAQGALDAARKKLDAAAASTDGAARSAMDALAAQVEALRVEVEKATTP
;
A
#
# COMPACT_ATOMS: atom_id res chain seq x y z
N LEU A 1 -3.24 -7.31 -6.39
CA LEU A 1 -4.00 -7.24 -5.12
C LEU A 1 -3.75 -8.42 -4.17
N ALA A 2 -3.83 -9.68 -4.62
CA ALA A 2 -3.55 -10.83 -3.75
C ALA A 2 -2.13 -10.81 -3.15
N THR A 3 -1.12 -10.56 -3.98
CA THR A 3 0.29 -10.45 -3.53
C THR A 3 0.50 -9.33 -2.51
N ALA A 4 -0.11 -8.16 -2.74
CA ALA A 4 -0.05 -7.04 -1.82
C ALA A 4 -0.75 -7.34 -0.47
N ARG A 5 -1.84 -8.11 -0.47
CA ARG A 5 -2.48 -8.60 0.77
C ARG A 5 -1.58 -9.57 1.52
N SER A 6 -0.94 -10.51 0.82
CA SER A 6 0.06 -11.40 1.43
C SER A 6 1.20 -10.61 2.07
N ALA A 7 1.71 -9.59 1.37
CA ALA A 7 2.77 -8.73 1.91
C ALA A 7 2.34 -7.96 3.16
N ILE A 8 1.05 -7.56 3.27
CA ILE A 8 0.49 -6.98 4.49
C ILE A 8 0.51 -8.00 5.63
N ASP A 9 0.08 -9.22 5.38
CA ASP A 9 0.03 -10.26 6.40
C ASP A 9 1.44 -10.64 6.88
N ASP A 10 2.39 -10.74 5.95
CA ASP A 10 3.81 -10.97 6.26
C ASP A 10 4.39 -9.82 7.08
N ALA A 11 4.14 -8.57 6.67
CA ALA A 11 4.56 -7.37 7.41
C ALA A 11 4.01 -7.38 8.84
N LYS A 12 2.71 -7.70 9.02
CA LYS A 12 2.08 -7.82 10.35
C LYS A 12 2.73 -8.90 11.21
N ALA A 13 3.06 -10.05 10.63
CA ALA A 13 3.70 -11.14 11.35
C ALA A 13 5.07 -10.73 11.91
N GLN A 14 5.81 -9.87 11.20
CA GLN A 14 7.13 -9.39 11.64
C GLN A 14 7.08 -8.27 12.70
N LEU A 15 5.91 -7.65 12.95
CA LEU A 15 5.78 -6.55 13.93
C LEU A 15 5.98 -7.00 15.38
N GLY A 16 5.74 -8.29 15.67
CA GLY A 16 5.81 -8.85 17.02
C GLY A 16 7.20 -8.79 17.64
N SER A 17 8.25 -8.80 16.83
CA SER A 17 9.65 -8.77 17.29
C SER A 17 10.22 -7.35 17.48
N LEU A 18 9.48 -6.31 17.07
CA LEU A 18 9.91 -4.92 17.19
C LEU A 18 9.70 -4.37 18.61
N ASP A 19 10.47 -3.35 18.99
CA ASP A 19 10.17 -2.55 20.17
C ASP A 19 8.88 -1.75 20.00
N THR A 20 8.34 -1.20 21.09
CA THR A 20 7.03 -0.52 21.10
C THR A 20 6.94 0.64 20.12
N THR A 21 8.00 1.45 19.98
CA THR A 21 7.99 2.63 19.11
C THR A 21 8.08 2.22 17.65
N ALA A 22 9.03 1.35 17.31
CA ALA A 22 9.18 0.85 15.94
C ALA A 22 7.94 0.07 15.50
N ARG A 23 7.34 -0.71 16.41
CA ARG A 23 6.08 -1.42 16.18
C ARG A 23 4.94 -0.47 15.87
N ALA A 24 4.76 0.61 16.64
CA ALA A 24 3.68 1.56 16.41
C ALA A 24 3.80 2.25 15.04
N THR A 25 5.01 2.69 14.67
CA THR A 25 5.28 3.29 13.36
C THR A 25 5.00 2.31 12.22
N ALA A 26 5.51 1.07 12.33
CA ALA A 26 5.32 0.06 11.31
C ALA A 26 3.86 -0.41 11.22
N GLN A 27 3.13 -0.47 12.33
CA GLN A 27 1.72 -0.81 12.35
C GLN A 27 0.86 0.28 11.67
N ASP A 28 1.11 1.57 11.95
CA ASP A 28 0.46 2.67 11.24
C ASP A 28 0.73 2.61 9.73
N ALA A 29 1.99 2.37 9.33
CA ALA A 29 2.35 2.25 7.91
C ALA A 29 1.63 1.09 7.23
N VAL A 30 1.54 -0.08 7.87
CA VAL A 30 0.82 -1.25 7.35
C VAL A 30 -0.68 -0.98 7.25
N ASP A 31 -1.29 -0.32 8.23
CA ASP A 31 -2.72 0.00 8.21
C ASP A 31 -3.05 1.03 7.11
N GLN A 32 -2.18 2.02 6.89
CA GLN A 32 -2.28 2.96 5.78
C GLN A 32 -2.17 2.25 4.43
N ALA A 33 -1.21 1.34 4.29
CA ALA A 33 -1.04 0.54 3.09
C ALA A 33 -2.28 -0.30 2.80
N LYS A 34 -2.89 -0.91 3.83
CA LYS A 34 -4.14 -1.66 3.68
C LYS A 34 -5.28 -0.76 3.19
N ALA A 35 -5.46 0.41 3.80
CA ALA A 35 -6.52 1.35 3.42
C ALA A 35 -6.35 1.82 1.96
N ALA A 36 -5.12 2.18 1.57
CA ALA A 36 -4.80 2.57 0.20
C ALA A 36 -5.06 1.44 -0.80
N LEU A 37 -4.74 0.19 -0.42
CA LEU A 37 -5.01 -0.99 -1.24
C LEU A 37 -6.50 -1.20 -1.49
N ASP A 38 -7.32 -1.06 -0.44
CA ASP A 38 -8.77 -1.24 -0.52
C ASP A 38 -9.40 -0.11 -1.37
N GLN A 39 -8.91 1.13 -1.23
CA GLN A 39 -9.35 2.25 -2.06
C GLN A 39 -8.97 2.06 -3.53
N ALA A 40 -7.73 1.65 -3.80
CA ALA A 40 -7.26 1.34 -5.15
C ALA A 40 -8.07 0.21 -5.80
N LYS A 41 -8.41 -0.83 -5.03
CA LYS A 41 -9.29 -1.89 -5.51
C LYS A 41 -10.66 -1.33 -5.92
N ALA A 42 -11.28 -0.53 -5.07
CA ALA A 42 -12.60 0.06 -5.36
C ALA A 42 -12.56 0.94 -6.63
N ALA A 43 -11.51 1.76 -6.78
CA ALA A 43 -11.35 2.62 -7.95
C ALA A 43 -11.13 1.83 -9.25
N LEU A 44 -10.33 0.76 -9.21
CA LEU A 44 -10.12 -0.12 -10.36
C LEU A 44 -11.38 -0.90 -10.73
N ASP A 45 -12.13 -1.38 -9.73
CA ASP A 45 -13.41 -2.07 -9.95
C ASP A 45 -14.43 -1.11 -10.59
N ALA A 46 -14.50 0.15 -10.12
CA ALA A 46 -15.34 1.19 -10.72
C ALA A 46 -14.92 1.54 -12.16
N ALA A 47 -13.61 1.71 -12.41
CA ALA A 47 -13.09 1.98 -13.74
C ALA A 47 -13.38 0.83 -14.72
N SER A 48 -13.40 -0.41 -14.23
CA SER A 48 -13.74 -1.58 -15.02
C SER A 48 -15.23 -1.67 -15.34
N ALA A 49 -16.11 -1.18 -14.46
CA ALA A 49 -17.56 -1.23 -14.62
C ALA A 49 -18.10 -0.06 -15.46
N ASP A 50 -17.63 1.16 -15.17
CA ASP A 50 -18.19 2.41 -15.69
C ASP A 50 -17.25 3.09 -16.72
N GLY A 51 -16.05 2.53 -16.91
CA GLY A 51 -14.98 3.13 -17.71
C GLY A 51 -14.10 4.09 -16.90
N ALA A 52 -12.92 4.41 -17.45
CA ALA A 52 -11.92 5.24 -16.77
C ALA A 52 -12.39 6.69 -16.52
N GLY A 53 -13.29 7.24 -17.35
CA GLY A 53 -13.78 8.62 -17.23
C GLY A 53 -14.55 8.86 -15.92
N PRO A 54 -15.65 8.14 -15.65
CA PRO A 54 -16.40 8.27 -14.40
C PRO A 54 -15.59 7.93 -13.14
N ALA A 55 -14.59 7.05 -13.25
CA ALA A 55 -13.74 6.63 -12.14
C ALA A 55 -12.48 7.49 -11.95
N ALA A 56 -12.24 8.50 -12.78
CA ALA A 56 -10.98 9.26 -12.81
C ALA A 56 -10.61 9.88 -11.44
N ASP A 57 -11.58 10.48 -10.75
CA ASP A 57 -11.36 11.07 -9.42
C ASP A 57 -11.01 10.01 -8.38
N GLN A 58 -11.64 8.83 -8.45
CA GLN A 58 -11.37 7.72 -7.52
C GLN A 58 -9.98 7.12 -7.77
N LEU A 59 -9.60 6.96 -9.04
CA LEU A 59 -8.27 6.49 -9.42
C LEU A 59 -7.20 7.48 -8.97
N SER A 60 -7.40 8.79 -9.21
CA SER A 60 -6.47 9.84 -8.75
C SER A 60 -6.32 9.85 -7.22
N ALA A 61 -7.43 9.76 -6.48
CA ALA A 61 -7.41 9.67 -5.03
C ALA A 61 -6.69 8.39 -4.54
N ALA A 62 -6.90 7.26 -5.23
CA ALA A 62 -6.22 6.01 -4.92
C ALA A 62 -4.70 6.11 -5.19
N GLN A 63 -4.27 6.75 -6.28
CA GLN A 63 -2.85 7.00 -6.55
C GLN A 63 -2.20 7.82 -5.42
N GLY A 64 -2.87 8.89 -4.97
CA GLY A 64 -2.38 9.70 -3.85
C GLY A 64 -2.30 8.92 -2.54
N ALA A 65 -3.29 8.08 -2.24
CA ALA A 65 -3.29 7.22 -1.06
C ALA A 65 -2.15 6.18 -1.10
N LEU A 66 -1.91 5.57 -2.26
CA LEU A 66 -0.81 4.61 -2.45
C LEU A 66 0.56 5.28 -2.31
N ASP A 67 0.74 6.49 -2.84
CA ASP A 67 1.99 7.25 -2.69
C ASP A 67 2.25 7.62 -1.22
N ALA A 68 1.23 8.06 -0.49
CA ALA A 68 1.32 8.35 0.93
C ALA A 68 1.66 7.08 1.76
N ALA A 69 1.00 5.96 1.44
CA ALA A 69 1.28 4.68 2.08
C ALA A 69 2.72 4.22 1.84
N ARG A 70 3.21 4.33 0.59
CA ARG A 70 4.59 3.99 0.25
C ARG A 70 5.59 4.80 1.08
N LYS A 71 5.42 6.12 1.17
CA LYS A 71 6.30 7.00 1.97
C LYS A 71 6.31 6.61 3.45
N LYS A 72 5.17 6.20 4.01
CA LYS A 72 5.11 5.70 5.39
C LYS A 72 5.80 4.37 5.57
N LEU A 73 5.67 3.46 4.61
CA LEU A 73 6.39 2.18 4.62
C LEU A 73 7.90 2.39 4.54
N ASP A 74 8.36 3.30 3.69
CA ASP A 74 9.78 3.67 3.59
C ASP A 74 10.31 4.25 4.93
N ALA A 75 9.51 5.10 5.59
CA ALA A 75 9.84 5.63 6.91
C ALA A 75 9.86 4.54 8.01
N ALA A 76 8.89 3.62 7.98
CA ALA A 76 8.85 2.48 8.90
C ALA A 76 10.03 1.53 8.69
N ALA A 77 10.38 1.24 7.43
CA ALA A 77 11.55 0.45 7.06
C ALA A 77 12.85 1.10 7.56
N ALA A 78 12.96 2.43 7.51
CA ALA A 78 14.11 3.16 8.05
C ALA A 78 14.21 3.10 9.59
N SER A 79 13.09 2.90 10.29
CA SER A 79 13.03 2.75 11.75
C SER A 79 13.07 1.30 12.25
N THR A 80 13.16 0.32 11.35
CA THR A 80 13.16 -1.11 11.66
C THR A 80 14.35 -1.82 11.03
N ASP A 81 14.64 -3.03 11.51
CA ASP A 81 15.75 -3.85 11.04
C ASP A 81 15.33 -5.29 10.75
N GLY A 82 16.22 -6.03 10.08
CA GLY A 82 16.07 -7.46 9.83
C GLY A 82 14.81 -7.81 9.04
N ALA A 83 14.12 -8.86 9.47
CA ALA A 83 12.94 -9.38 8.76
C ALA A 83 11.78 -8.37 8.70
N ALA A 84 11.62 -7.53 9.72
CA ALA A 84 10.60 -6.47 9.71
C ALA A 84 10.89 -5.43 8.62
N ARG A 85 12.15 -4.98 8.51
CA ARG A 85 12.57 -4.08 7.43
C ARG A 85 12.31 -4.69 6.05
N SER A 86 12.76 -5.93 5.84
CA SER A 86 12.54 -6.62 4.57
C SER A 86 11.06 -6.78 4.21
N ALA A 87 10.20 -7.00 5.21
CA ALA A 87 8.75 -7.07 4.98
C ALA A 87 8.15 -5.69 4.64
N MET A 88 8.60 -4.61 5.28
CA MET A 88 8.19 -3.24 4.91
C MET A 88 8.62 -2.88 3.49
N ASP A 89 9.87 -3.19 3.12
CA ASP A 89 10.40 -2.95 1.77
C ASP A 89 9.59 -3.74 0.72
N ALA A 90 9.28 -5.01 1.00
CA ALA A 90 8.47 -5.84 0.13
C ALA A 90 7.04 -5.29 -0.03
N LEU A 91 6.43 -4.83 1.07
CA LEU A 91 5.11 -4.20 1.02
C LEU A 91 5.13 -2.89 0.25
N ALA A 92 6.17 -2.05 0.42
CA ALA A 92 6.35 -0.81 -0.33
C ALA A 92 6.45 -1.07 -1.84
N ALA A 93 7.18 -2.11 -2.24
CA ALA A 93 7.27 -2.52 -3.64
C ALA A 93 5.90 -2.97 -4.21
N GLN A 94 5.08 -3.67 -3.41
CA GLN A 94 3.74 -4.08 -3.82
C GLN A 94 2.77 -2.88 -3.94
N VAL A 95 2.86 -1.92 -3.02
CA VAL A 95 2.10 -0.67 -3.07
C VAL A 95 2.48 0.13 -4.32
N GLU A 96 3.77 0.21 -4.64
CA GLU A 96 4.25 0.86 -5.86
C GLU A 96 3.73 0.19 -7.13
N ALA A 97 3.82 -1.14 -7.20
CA ALA A 97 3.32 -1.90 -8.34
C ALA A 97 1.81 -1.65 -8.56
N LEU A 98 1.04 -1.56 -7.47
CA LEU A 98 -0.38 -1.23 -7.56
C LEU A 98 -0.60 0.24 -7.98
N ARG A 99 0.23 1.18 -7.52
CA ARG A 99 0.13 2.60 -7.92
C ARG A 99 0.30 2.74 -9.43
N VAL A 100 1.29 2.04 -10.00
CA VAL A 100 1.53 2.00 -11.45
C VAL A 100 0.34 1.39 -12.19
N GLU A 101 -0.31 0.39 -11.62
CA GLU A 101 -1.50 -0.21 -12.24
C GLU A 101 -2.70 0.75 -12.23
N VAL A 102 -2.92 1.44 -11.12
CA VAL A 102 -3.96 2.50 -11.05
C VAL A 102 -3.67 3.62 -12.04
N GLU A 103 -2.40 4.01 -12.20
CA GLU A 103 -1.96 5.03 -13.17
C GLU A 103 -2.26 4.66 -14.62
N LYS A 104 -2.06 3.39 -14.99
CA LYS A 104 -2.44 2.88 -16.31
C LYS A 104 -3.96 2.91 -16.50
N ALA A 105 -4.73 2.63 -15.46
CA ALA A 105 -6.18 2.70 -15.54
C ALA A 105 -6.71 4.13 -15.68
N THR A 106 -5.94 5.16 -15.29
CA THR A 106 -6.28 6.57 -15.52
C THR A 106 -5.95 7.07 -16.91
N THR A 107 -5.11 6.37 -17.67
CA THR A 107 -4.71 6.78 -19.03
C THR A 107 -5.54 6.01 -20.08
N PRO A 108 -6.38 6.69 -20.89
CA PRO A 108 -7.20 6.04 -21.92
C PRO A 108 -6.41 5.50 -23.11
#